data_AF-A0A2V5SYK8-F1
#
_entry.id   AF-A0A2V5SYK8-F1
#
_cell.length_a   1.000
_cell.length_b   1.000
_cell.length_c   1.000
_cell.angle_alpha   90.00
_cell.angle_beta   90.00
_cell.angle_gamma   90.00
#
_symmetry.space_group_name_H-M   'P 1'
#
loop_
_entity.id
_entity.type
_entity.pdbx_description
1 polymer ?
#
loop_
_entity_poly.entity_id
_entity_poly.type
_entity_poly.pdbx_seq_one_letter_code
_entity_poly.pdbx_strand_id
1 'polypeptide(L)'
;ALQFQSGAREIASEDFARNLELQAQVDTYLVLLLFVAFFRKTQRVSRTDRRWLRFHLFARQCPDAFRDKNLRGRYLETSQLAVSYTHYLDTLNGMRRLDEIRRFHSLDYSGKRARILALTGGTN
;
A
#
# COMPACT_ATOMS: atom_id res chain seq x y z
N ALA A 1 14.24 -0.73 6.77
CA ALA A 1 15.26 -0.41 7.80
C ALA A 1 14.68 -0.35 9.22
N LEU A 2 13.48 0.22 9.46
CA LEU A 2 12.91 0.35 10.81
C LEU A 2 12.60 -0.98 11.54
N GLN A 3 12.13 -2.02 10.84
CA GLN A 3 11.82 -3.32 11.46
C GLN A 3 13.06 -4.18 11.77
N PHE A 4 14.20 -3.88 11.14
CA PHE A 4 15.47 -4.51 11.53
C PHE A 4 15.95 -3.99 12.90
N GLN A 5 15.60 -2.75 13.25
CA GLN A 5 15.97 -2.14 14.53
C GLN A 5 15.09 -2.63 15.69
N SER A 6 13.92 -3.23 15.42
CA SER A 6 12.99 -3.72 16.45
C SER A 6 13.24 -5.18 16.88
N GLY A 7 14.30 -5.84 16.39
CA GLY A 7 14.73 -7.15 16.88
C GLY A 7 13.79 -8.32 16.54
N ALA A 8 12.91 -8.19 15.56
CA ALA A 8 11.99 -9.26 15.16
C ALA A 8 12.77 -10.46 14.59
N ARG A 9 12.64 -11.62 15.25
CA ARG A 9 13.37 -12.87 14.98
C ARG A 9 12.84 -13.71 13.80
N GLU A 10 11.77 -13.29 13.13
CA GLU A 10 11.07 -14.10 12.12
C GLU A 10 11.09 -13.48 10.72
N ILE A 11 12.30 -13.18 10.21
CA ILE A 11 12.51 -12.69 8.83
C ILE A 11 11.96 -13.68 7.78
N ALA A 12 11.82 -14.96 8.14
CA ALA A 12 11.30 -16.02 7.28
C ALA A 12 9.77 -16.21 7.34
N SER A 13 9.04 -15.45 8.19
CA SER A 13 7.59 -15.63 8.28
C SER A 13 6.88 -15.02 7.07
N GLU A 14 5.75 -15.64 6.69
CA GLU A 14 4.93 -15.13 5.60
C GLU A 14 4.33 -13.76 5.93
N ASP A 15 4.02 -13.50 7.20
CA ASP A 15 3.50 -12.20 7.64
C ASP A 15 4.56 -11.10 7.54
N PHE A 16 5.84 -11.42 7.77
CA PHE A 16 6.92 -10.47 7.49
C PHE A 16 6.99 -10.13 6.00
N ALA A 17 6.93 -11.15 5.13
CA ALA A 17 6.94 -10.95 3.68
C ALA A 17 5.72 -10.15 3.19
N ARG A 18 4.51 -10.47 3.68
CA ARG A 18 3.29 -9.71 3.40
C ARG A 18 3.38 -8.27 3.86
N ASN A 19 3.94 -8.04 5.05
CA ASN A 19 4.14 -6.69 5.57
C ASN A 19 5.09 -5.87 4.69
N LEU A 20 6.22 -6.45 4.27
CA LEU A 20 7.16 -5.78 3.38
C LEU A 20 6.52 -5.48 2.02
N GLU A 21 5.82 -6.45 1.43
CA GLU A 21 5.16 -6.29 0.13
C GLU A 21 4.08 -5.19 0.19
N LEU A 22 3.20 -5.23 1.19
CA LEU A 22 2.17 -4.21 1.37
C LEU A 22 2.77 -2.81 1.58
N GLN A 23 3.85 -2.72 2.38
CA GLN A 23 4.57 -1.47 2.61
C GLN A 23 5.17 -0.93 1.30
N ALA A 24 5.88 -1.78 0.55
CA ALA A 24 6.50 -1.41 -0.71
C ALA A 24 5.49 -0.94 -1.76
N GLN A 25 4.34 -1.61 -1.85
CA GLN A 25 3.25 -1.25 -2.75
C GLN A 25 2.67 0.14 -2.45
N VAL A 26 2.41 0.44 -1.17
CA VAL A 26 1.91 1.74 -0.73
C VAL A 26 2.95 2.84 -0.94
N ASP A 27 4.21 2.60 -0.56
CA ASP A 27 5.28 3.59 -0.71
C ASP A 27 5.55 3.89 -2.19
N THR A 28 5.53 2.87 -3.05
CA THR A 28 5.65 3.04 -4.52
C THR A 28 4.54 3.94 -5.06
N TYR A 29 3.30 3.74 -4.62
CA TYR A 29 2.20 4.62 -5.01
C TYR A 29 2.44 6.08 -4.59
N LEU A 30 2.85 6.30 -3.34
CA LEU A 30 3.11 7.64 -2.80
C LEU A 30 4.25 8.35 -3.53
N VAL A 31 5.35 7.63 -3.80
CA VAL A 31 6.49 8.15 -4.57
C VAL A 31 6.06 8.52 -5.98
N LEU A 32 5.29 7.67 -6.66
CA LEU A 32 4.80 7.97 -8.01
C LEU A 32 3.83 9.15 -8.02
N LEU A 33 3.01 9.35 -6.98
CA LEU A 33 2.21 10.57 -6.85
C LEU A 33 3.06 11.83 -6.78
N LEU A 34 4.21 11.80 -6.07
CA LEU A 34 5.15 12.92 -6.01
C LEU A 34 5.74 13.21 -7.39
N PHE A 35 6.16 12.17 -8.13
CA PHE A 35 6.66 12.34 -9.50
C PHE A 35 5.61 12.92 -10.44
N VAL A 36 4.38 12.40 -10.42
CA VAL A 36 3.29 12.95 -11.24
C VAL A 36 3.04 14.42 -10.89
N ALA A 37 2.98 14.76 -9.60
CA ALA A 37 2.79 16.15 -9.16
C ALA A 37 3.93 17.07 -9.66
N PHE A 38 5.18 16.59 -9.60
CA PHE A 38 6.35 17.30 -10.09
C PHE A 38 6.26 17.59 -11.60
N PHE A 39 6.01 16.56 -12.41
CA PHE A 39 5.92 16.72 -13.87
C PHE A 39 4.72 17.54 -14.34
N ARG A 40 3.67 17.64 -13.51
CA ARG A 40 2.48 18.45 -13.78
C ARG A 40 2.64 19.94 -13.46
N LYS A 41 3.85 20.41 -13.10
CA LYS A 41 4.18 21.84 -12.86
C LYS A 41 3.14 22.55 -11.99
N THR A 42 2.94 22.04 -10.76
CA THR A 42 2.01 22.56 -9.72
C THR A 42 0.51 22.35 -9.93
N GLN A 43 0.07 21.73 -11.04
CA GLN A 43 -1.31 21.27 -11.13
C GLN A 43 -1.56 20.11 -10.16
N ARG A 44 -2.73 20.12 -9.51
CA ARG A 44 -3.17 18.99 -8.68
C ARG A 44 -3.18 17.71 -9.50
N VAL A 45 -2.63 16.63 -8.92
CA VAL A 45 -2.76 15.28 -9.48
C VAL A 45 -4.25 15.01 -9.72
N SER A 46 -4.61 14.56 -10.92
CA SER A 46 -6.00 14.36 -11.31
C SER A 46 -6.54 13.02 -10.80
N ARG A 47 -7.85 12.81 -10.91
CA ARG A 47 -8.46 11.49 -10.65
C ARG A 47 -7.99 10.45 -11.67
N THR A 48 -7.79 10.87 -12.92
CA THR A 48 -7.31 10.00 -14.01
C THR A 48 -5.90 9.51 -13.75
N ASP A 49 -4.99 10.38 -13.30
CA ASP A 49 -3.61 9.98 -12.96
C ASP A 49 -3.61 8.93 -11.84
N ARG A 50 -4.38 9.16 -10.78
CA ARG A 50 -4.50 8.20 -9.67
C ARG A 50 -5.06 6.85 -10.13
N ARG A 51 -6.08 6.87 -11.00
CA ARG A 51 -6.66 5.66 -11.59
C ARG A 51 -5.63 4.93 -12.45
N TRP A 52 -4.88 5.66 -13.26
CA TRP A 52 -3.83 5.11 -14.12
C TRP A 52 -2.70 4.47 -13.29
N LEU A 53 -2.25 5.15 -12.23
CA LEU A 53 -1.24 4.62 -11.30
C LEU A 53 -1.72 3.33 -10.62
N ARG A 54 -2.92 3.33 -10.03
CA ARG A 54 -3.48 2.13 -9.39
C ARG A 54 -3.65 0.96 -10.36
N PHE A 55 -4.05 1.24 -11.61
CA PHE A 55 -4.15 0.20 -12.63
C PHE A 55 -2.79 -0.45 -12.90
N HIS A 56 -1.74 0.35 -13.10
CA HIS A 56 -0.40 -0.18 -13.40
C HIS A 56 0.28 -0.84 -12.21
N LEU A 57 0.06 -0.33 -11.00
CA LEU A 57 0.67 -0.90 -9.80
C LEU A 57 -0.02 -2.15 -9.30
N PHE A 58 -1.35 -2.21 -9.36
CA PHE A 58 -2.13 -3.25 -8.67
C PHE A 58 -2.95 -4.10 -9.63
N ALA A 59 -3.75 -3.48 -10.50
CA ALA A 59 -4.73 -4.21 -11.32
C ALA A 59 -4.12 -4.95 -12.52
N ARG A 60 -2.98 -4.49 -13.04
CA ARG A 60 -2.26 -5.13 -14.14
C ARG A 60 -1.46 -6.37 -13.68
N GLN A 61 -1.27 -6.55 -12.37
CA GLN A 61 -0.61 -7.75 -11.87
C GLN A 61 -1.46 -8.97 -12.21
N CYS A 62 -0.81 -10.05 -12.66
CA CYS A 62 -1.45 -11.32 -12.96
C CYS A 62 -1.03 -12.34 -11.90
N PRO A 63 -1.85 -12.58 -10.85
CA PRO A 63 -1.49 -13.52 -9.79
C PRO A 63 -1.25 -14.94 -10.31
N ASP A 64 -1.92 -15.32 -11.41
CA ASP A 64 -1.75 -16.62 -12.05
C ASP A 64 -0.42 -16.78 -12.80
N ALA A 65 0.37 -15.71 -12.93
CA ALA A 65 1.76 -15.82 -13.38
C ALA A 65 2.65 -16.53 -12.35
N PHE A 66 2.23 -16.60 -11.07
CA PHE A 66 2.98 -17.27 -10.02
C PHE A 66 2.58 -18.73 -9.90
N ARG A 67 3.54 -19.64 -10.11
CA ARG A 67 3.35 -21.09 -9.90
C ARG A 67 3.22 -21.44 -8.42
N ASP A 68 3.89 -20.69 -7.55
CA ASP A 68 3.86 -20.88 -6.11
C ASP A 68 2.55 -20.33 -5.51
N LYS A 69 1.82 -21.19 -4.78
CA LYS A 69 0.52 -20.85 -4.20
C LYS A 69 0.63 -19.80 -3.08
N ASN A 70 1.69 -19.83 -2.28
CA ASN A 70 1.90 -18.87 -1.19
C ASN A 70 2.25 -17.50 -1.76
N LEU A 71 3.13 -17.46 -2.77
CA LEU A 71 3.50 -16.24 -3.49
C LEU A 71 2.26 -15.59 -4.14
N ARG A 72 1.45 -16.40 -4.83
CA ARG A 72 0.19 -15.94 -5.42
C ARG A 72 -0.77 -15.39 -4.38
N GLY A 73 -0.93 -16.09 -3.25
CA GLY A 73 -1.77 -15.66 -2.14
C GLY A 73 -1.32 -14.33 -1.54
N ARG A 74 0.00 -14.17 -1.29
CA ARG A 74 0.60 -12.93 -0.81
C ARG A 74 0.30 -11.76 -1.74
N TYR A 75 0.64 -11.87 -3.02
CA TYR A 75 0.46 -10.77 -3.98
C TYR A 75 -1.02 -10.41 -4.18
N LEU A 76 -1.92 -11.40 -4.17
CA LEU A 76 -3.35 -11.16 -4.25
C LEU A 76 -3.84 -10.33 -3.05
N GLU A 77 -3.54 -10.79 -1.84
CA GLU A 77 -3.99 -10.17 -0.60
C GLU A 77 -3.40 -8.76 -0.43
N THR A 78 -2.08 -8.61 -0.59
CA THR A 78 -1.42 -7.31 -0.41
C THR A 78 -1.88 -6.30 -1.46
N SER A 79 -2.10 -6.72 -2.72
CA SER A 79 -2.61 -5.82 -3.76
C SER A 79 -4.03 -5.33 -3.47
N GLN A 80 -4.92 -6.20 -2.99
CA GLN A 80 -6.29 -5.81 -2.60
C GLN A 80 -6.28 -4.80 -1.43
N LEU A 81 -5.43 -5.05 -0.43
CA LEU A 81 -5.25 -4.14 0.70
C LEU A 81 -4.65 -2.80 0.24
N ALA A 82 -3.62 -2.81 -0.60
CA ALA A 82 -2.96 -1.61 -1.12
C ALA A 82 -3.92 -0.75 -1.97
N VAL A 83 -4.74 -1.36 -2.83
CA VAL A 83 -5.79 -0.65 -3.59
C VAL A 83 -6.72 0.07 -2.63
N SER A 84 -7.29 -0.65 -1.67
CA SER A 84 -8.29 -0.10 -0.74
C SER A 84 -7.70 1.02 0.12
N TYR A 85 -6.47 0.82 0.61
CA TYR A 85 -5.80 1.80 1.45
C TYR A 85 -5.38 3.07 0.68
N THR A 86 -4.85 2.93 -0.53
CA THR A 86 -4.47 4.09 -1.36
C THR A 86 -5.70 4.91 -1.79
N HIS A 87 -6.83 4.26 -2.03
CA HIS A 87 -8.12 4.94 -2.20
C HIS A 87 -8.49 5.80 -0.99
N TYR A 88 -8.40 5.25 0.22
CA TYR A 88 -8.66 5.99 1.45
C TYR A 88 -7.68 7.17 1.62
N LEU A 89 -6.38 6.94 1.44
CA LEU A 89 -5.36 8.01 1.55
C LEU A 89 -5.66 9.19 0.64
N ASP A 90 -6.19 8.94 -0.56
CA ASP A 90 -6.54 10.00 -1.51
C ASP A 90 -7.70 10.88 -1.06
N THR A 91 -8.55 10.42 -0.14
CA THR A 91 -9.62 11.22 0.46
C THR A 91 -9.12 12.19 1.53
N LEU A 92 -7.92 11.95 2.07
CA LEU A 92 -7.34 12.75 3.15
C LEU A 92 -6.64 14.01 2.63
N ASN A 93 -6.74 15.10 3.41
CA ASN A 93 -5.90 16.28 3.24
C ASN A 93 -4.44 16.00 3.66
N GLY A 94 -3.52 16.92 3.34
CA GLY A 94 -2.08 16.71 3.53
C GLY A 94 -1.67 16.34 4.96
N MET A 95 -2.20 17.05 5.96
CA MET A 95 -1.88 16.77 7.38
C MET A 95 -2.40 15.41 7.83
N ARG A 96 -3.69 15.12 7.58
CA ARG A 96 -4.29 13.83 7.95
C ARG A 96 -3.64 12.66 7.23
N ARG A 97 -3.23 12.85 5.97
CA ARG A 97 -2.52 11.84 5.18
C ARG A 97 -1.14 11.54 5.77
N LEU A 98 -0.40 12.57 6.19
CA LEU A 98 0.92 12.39 6.81
C LEU A 98 0.83 11.61 8.13
N ASP A 99 -0.11 11.97 9.00
CA ASP A 99 -0.31 11.29 10.28
C ASP A 99 -0.72 9.83 10.08
N GLU A 100 -1.60 9.59 9.10
CA GLU A 100 -2.03 8.26 8.71
C GLU A 100 -0.85 7.40 8.22
N ILE A 101 -0.01 7.93 7.33
CA ILE A 101 1.16 7.22 6.80
C ILE A 101 2.12 6.85 7.93
N ARG A 102 2.41 7.77 8.85
CA ARG A 102 3.30 7.52 10.00
C ARG A 102 2.77 6.39 10.88
N ARG A 103 1.47 6.44 11.21
CA ARG A 103 0.83 5.39 11.99
C ARG A 103 0.89 4.05 11.26
N PHE A 104 0.56 4.03 9.97
CA PHE A 104 0.60 2.82 9.16
C PHE A 104 2.00 2.20 9.07
N HIS A 105 3.03 3.02 8.89
CA HIS A 105 4.44 2.58 8.87
C HIS A 105 4.88 1.92 10.17
N SER A 106 4.33 2.35 11.32
CA SER A 106 4.65 1.76 12.63
C SER A 106 3.98 0.42 12.94
N LEU A 107 2.98 0.03 12.14
CA LEU A 107 2.22 -1.22 12.36
C LEU A 107 2.93 -2.42 11.73
N ASP A 108 2.75 -3.57 12.36
CA ASP A 108 3.05 -4.89 11.78
C ASP A 108 1.99 -5.28 10.74
N TYR A 109 2.13 -6.48 10.15
CA TYR A 109 1.18 -6.93 9.13
C TYR A 109 -0.26 -6.98 9.66
N SER A 110 -0.44 -7.58 10.84
CA SER A 110 -1.76 -7.79 11.44
C SER A 110 -2.46 -6.46 11.73
N GLY A 111 -1.72 -5.50 12.31
CA GLY A 111 -2.20 -4.15 12.56
C GLY A 111 -2.53 -3.37 11.29
N LYS A 112 -1.68 -3.47 10.25
CA LYS A 112 -1.96 -2.85 8.94
C LYS A 112 -3.24 -3.39 8.33
N ARG A 113 -3.40 -4.71 8.30
CA ARG A 113 -4.60 -5.36 7.74
C ARG A 113 -5.86 -4.94 8.49
N ALA A 114 -5.87 -5.05 9.82
CA ALA A 114 -7.01 -4.65 10.64
C ALA A 114 -7.38 -3.18 10.43
N ARG A 115 -6.37 -2.31 10.36
CA ARG A 115 -6.55 -0.87 10.10
C ARG A 115 -7.19 -0.61 8.74
N ILE A 116 -6.68 -1.22 7.68
CA ILE A 116 -7.23 -1.03 6.32
C ILE A 116 -8.70 -1.47 6.30
N LEU A 117 -9.00 -2.65 6.84
CA LEU A 117 -10.37 -3.19 6.89
C LEU A 117 -11.32 -2.27 7.67
N ALA A 118 -10.89 -1.73 8.81
CA ALA A 118 -11.69 -0.78 9.60
C ALA A 118 -11.97 0.53 8.84
N LEU A 119 -11.02 1.00 8.03
CA LEU A 119 -11.14 2.23 7.25
C LEU A 119 -12.00 2.07 6.00
N THR A 120 -12.07 0.87 5.43
CA THR A 120 -12.75 0.60 4.16
C THR A 120 -14.10 -0.09 4.34
N GLY A 121 -14.32 -0.76 5.47
CA GLY A 121 -15.61 -1.39 5.83
C GLY A 121 -16.66 -0.43 6.40
N GLY A 122 -16.31 0.84 6.63
CA GLY A 122 -17.21 1.88 7.14
C GLY A 122 -17.94 2.70 6.07
N THR A 123 -17.75 2.37 4.78
CA THR A 123 -18.46 2.99 3.65
C THR A 123 -19.31 1.94 2.94
N ASN A 124 -20.49 1.68 3.49
CA ASN A 124 -21.64 1.11 2.77
C ASN A 124 -22.71 2.19 2.65
#